data_AF-A0A9Q9I7C0-F1
#
_entry.id   AF-A0A9Q9I7C0-F1
#
_cell.length_a   1.000
_cell.length_b   1.000
_cell.length_c   1.000
_cell.angle_alpha   90.00
_cell.angle_beta   90.00
_cell.angle_gamma   90.00
#
_symmetry.space_group_name_H-M   'P 1'
#
loop_
_entity.id
_entity.type
_entity.pdbx_description
1 polymer ?
#
loop_
_entity_poly.entity_id
_entity_poly.type
_entity_poly.pdbx_seq_one_letter_code
_entity_poly.pdbx_strand_id
1 'polypeptide(L)'
;MTPTDTPGRTAPGRSRRRRALLATAAATVLAGTAAVTVNAYAAIPATPSGWSPQCSDDFTGSANALPWSNNWLLTTGTQYPNGPANFGTGEIQSYTTSTQNIGLDGSGNLKITPSTGGHRGCGPR
;
A
#
# COMPACT_ATOMS: atom_id res chain seq x y z
N MET A 1 14.93 29.08 -61.35
CA MET A 1 13.47 29.25 -61.17
C MET A 1 12.80 28.86 -62.49
N THR A 2 12.27 27.66 -62.56
CA THR A 2 11.40 27.17 -63.64
C THR A 2 10.44 26.17 -63.01
N PRO A 3 9.13 26.44 -62.95
CA PRO A 3 8.16 25.45 -62.53
C PRO A 3 7.75 24.61 -63.74
N THR A 4 7.94 23.30 -63.67
CA THR A 4 7.28 22.37 -64.59
C THR A 4 5.94 21.98 -63.98
N ASP A 5 4.89 22.43 -64.64
CA ASP A 5 3.49 22.11 -64.36
C ASP A 5 3.17 20.69 -64.88
N THR A 6 2.32 19.95 -64.17
CA THR A 6 1.77 18.66 -64.63
C THR A 6 0.29 18.63 -64.27
N PRO A 7 -0.64 18.61 -65.24
CA PRO A 7 -2.05 18.50 -64.94
C PRO A 7 -2.48 17.03 -64.93
N GLY A 8 -2.81 16.53 -63.74
CA GLY A 8 -3.53 15.28 -63.56
C GLY A 8 -4.90 15.54 -62.92
N ARG A 9 -5.86 16.03 -63.71
CA ARG A 9 -7.27 16.09 -63.32
C ARG A 9 -7.84 14.68 -63.36
N THR A 10 -8.45 14.20 -62.27
CA THR A 10 -9.82 13.63 -62.21
C THR A 10 -10.19 13.33 -60.75
N ALA A 11 -11.14 14.09 -60.22
CA ALA A 11 -11.92 13.78 -59.01
C ALA A 11 -13.19 12.99 -59.43
N PRO A 12 -14.15 12.71 -58.54
CA PRO A 12 -14.13 12.07 -57.21
C PRO A 12 -14.98 10.79 -57.23
N GLY A 13 -14.86 9.89 -56.25
CA GLY A 13 -15.77 8.74 -56.27
C GLY A 13 -15.73 7.77 -55.11
N ARG A 14 -16.67 7.98 -54.17
CA ARG A 14 -17.38 6.92 -53.45
C ARG A 14 -16.54 5.90 -52.68
N SER A 15 -16.27 6.21 -51.42
CA SER A 15 -16.32 5.16 -50.37
C SER A 15 -16.55 5.70 -48.95
N ARG A 16 -17.38 6.75 -48.79
CA ARG A 16 -17.98 7.15 -47.49
C ARG A 16 -18.89 6.09 -46.85
N ARG A 17 -18.96 4.86 -47.38
CA ARG A 17 -19.85 3.78 -46.94
C ARG A 17 -19.13 2.53 -46.42
N ARG A 18 -17.84 2.63 -46.05
CA ARG A 18 -17.11 1.55 -45.36
C ARG A 18 -16.63 1.96 -43.96
N ARG A 19 -17.25 2.98 -43.37
CA ARG A 19 -17.17 3.32 -41.94
C ARG A 19 -18.51 3.02 -41.27
N ALA A 20 -18.88 1.75 -41.23
CA ALA A 20 -19.91 1.24 -40.33
C ALA A 20 -19.88 -0.28 -40.50
N LEU A 21 -19.58 -1.02 -39.43
CA LEU A 21 -19.77 -2.48 -39.22
C LEU A 21 -18.57 -3.26 -38.67
N LEU A 22 -17.48 -2.63 -38.23
CA LEU A 22 -16.44 -3.29 -37.43
C LEU A 22 -16.06 -2.45 -36.19
N ALA A 23 -17.08 -1.98 -35.46
CA ALA A 23 -16.89 -1.21 -34.22
C ALA A 23 -17.72 -1.75 -33.04
N THR A 24 -18.03 -3.06 -33.02
CA THR A 24 -18.92 -3.65 -31.99
C THR A 24 -18.50 -5.04 -31.50
N ALA A 25 -17.22 -5.42 -31.55
CA ALA A 25 -16.80 -6.76 -31.10
C ALA A 25 -15.43 -6.85 -30.41
N ALA A 26 -14.98 -5.79 -29.72
CA ALA A 26 -13.76 -5.87 -28.89
C ALA A 26 -13.86 -5.02 -27.62
N ALA A 27 -15.06 -4.88 -27.03
CA ALA A 27 -15.30 -4.05 -25.85
C ALA A 27 -15.82 -4.81 -24.62
N THR A 28 -15.83 -6.15 -24.62
CA THR A 28 -16.43 -6.94 -23.53
C THR A 28 -15.62 -8.19 -23.18
N VAL A 29 -14.37 -8.02 -22.73
CA VAL A 29 -13.66 -9.07 -21.93
C VAL A 29 -13.04 -8.49 -20.65
N LEU A 30 -13.38 -7.26 -20.27
CA LEU A 30 -12.80 -6.61 -19.08
C LEU A 30 -13.73 -6.64 -17.84
N ALA A 31 -14.51 -7.71 -17.66
CA ALA A 31 -15.44 -7.82 -16.53
C ALA A 31 -15.34 -9.21 -15.93
N GLY A 32 -14.64 -9.35 -14.80
CA GLY A 32 -14.79 -10.56 -13.98
C GLY A 32 -13.60 -11.04 -13.17
N THR A 33 -12.56 -10.25 -12.91
CA THR A 33 -11.70 -10.55 -11.75
C THR A 33 -12.26 -9.80 -10.55
N ALA A 34 -13.24 -10.40 -9.87
CA ALA A 34 -13.49 -10.02 -8.49
C ALA A 34 -12.21 -10.34 -7.71
N ALA A 35 -11.45 -9.31 -7.34
CA ALA A 35 -10.35 -9.49 -6.41
C ALA A 35 -10.98 -9.96 -5.09
N VAL A 36 -10.85 -11.24 -4.77
CA VAL A 36 -11.14 -11.74 -3.43
C VAL A 36 -10.03 -11.20 -2.54
N THR A 37 -10.29 -10.07 -1.90
CA THR A 37 -9.44 -9.61 -0.79
C THR A 37 -9.72 -10.55 0.37
N VAL A 38 -8.86 -11.54 0.57
CA VAL A 38 -8.76 -12.23 1.86
C VAL A 38 -8.19 -11.23 2.85
N ASN A 39 -9.08 -10.58 3.59
CA ASN A 39 -8.67 -9.85 4.77
C ASN A 39 -8.15 -10.91 5.75
N ALA A 40 -6.84 -10.92 5.97
CA ALA A 40 -6.25 -11.69 7.05
C ALA A 40 -6.64 -11.00 8.36
N TYR A 41 -7.83 -11.34 8.85
CA TYR A 41 -8.20 -11.05 10.24
C TYR A 41 -7.44 -12.05 11.09
N ALA A 42 -6.40 -11.61 11.79
CA ALA A 42 -5.72 -12.40 12.81
C ALA A 42 -6.62 -12.50 14.06
N ALA A 43 -7.83 -13.05 13.89
CA ALA A 43 -8.74 -13.28 14.98
C ALA A 43 -8.13 -14.34 15.91
N ILE A 44 -8.24 -14.11 17.21
CA ILE A 44 -7.77 -15.06 18.22
C ILE A 44 -8.57 -16.36 18.06
N PRO A 45 -7.92 -17.52 17.84
CA PRO A 45 -8.62 -18.78 17.68
C PRO A 45 -9.28 -19.20 19.00
N ALA A 46 -10.27 -20.09 18.89
CA ALA A 46 -10.89 -20.68 20.07
C ALA A 46 -9.83 -21.33 20.97
N THR A 47 -9.92 -21.08 22.27
CA THR A 47 -8.98 -21.67 23.23
C THR A 47 -9.17 -23.19 23.29
N PRO A 48 -8.10 -23.99 23.17
CA PRO A 48 -8.18 -25.45 23.33
C PRO A 48 -8.75 -25.86 24.69
N SER A 49 -9.42 -27.01 24.74
CA SER A 49 -9.97 -27.56 25.99
C SER A 49 -8.88 -27.74 27.05
N GLY A 50 -9.15 -27.29 28.28
CA GLY A 50 -8.21 -27.37 29.40
C GLY A 50 -7.21 -26.22 29.48
N TRP A 51 -7.25 -25.27 28.55
CA TRP A 51 -6.45 -24.04 28.59
C TRP A 51 -7.32 -22.83 28.90
N SER A 52 -6.70 -21.79 29.47
CA SER A 52 -7.30 -20.47 29.67
C SER A 52 -6.35 -19.40 29.12
N PRO A 53 -6.79 -18.55 28.18
CA PRO A 53 -5.93 -17.51 27.63
C PRO A 53 -5.62 -16.48 28.73
N GLN A 54 -4.34 -16.18 28.93
CA GLN A 54 -3.90 -15.17 29.92
C GLN A 54 -3.65 -13.81 29.27
N CYS A 55 -3.31 -13.78 27.99
CA CYS A 55 -3.09 -12.57 27.23
C CYS A 55 -3.43 -12.82 25.76
N SER A 56 -4.04 -11.82 25.13
CA SER A 56 -4.34 -11.84 23.70
C SER A 56 -4.70 -10.43 23.24
N ASP A 57 -4.33 -10.10 22.00
CA ASP A 57 -4.78 -8.89 21.30
C ASP A 57 -4.92 -9.25 19.82
N ASP A 58 -6.09 -8.99 19.24
CA ASP A 58 -6.37 -9.24 17.82
C ASP A 58 -6.16 -7.99 16.95
N PHE A 59 -5.69 -6.89 17.57
CA PHE A 59 -5.36 -5.63 16.91
C PHE A 59 -6.52 -5.05 16.09
N THR A 60 -7.75 -5.31 16.53
CA THR A 60 -8.95 -4.72 15.94
C THR A 60 -9.06 -3.24 16.28
N GLY A 61 -9.45 -2.44 15.29
CA GLY A 61 -9.59 -0.99 15.44
C GLY A 61 -9.53 -0.28 14.09
N SER A 62 -9.73 1.04 14.09
CA SER A 62 -9.66 1.83 12.86
C SER A 62 -8.24 1.89 12.31
N ALA A 63 -8.11 1.96 10.99
CA ALA A 63 -6.82 2.16 10.34
C ALA A 63 -6.15 3.44 10.85
N ASN A 64 -4.84 3.36 11.08
CA ASN A 64 -4.00 4.40 11.66
C ASN A 64 -4.36 4.80 13.11
N ALA A 65 -5.11 3.99 13.86
CA ALA A 65 -5.19 4.11 15.32
C ALA A 65 -3.95 3.49 15.99
N LEU A 66 -3.62 3.91 17.21
CA LEU A 66 -2.63 3.22 18.04
C LEU A 66 -3.24 1.94 18.66
N PRO A 67 -2.42 0.93 19.00
CA PRO A 67 -2.89 -0.20 19.78
C PRO A 67 -3.40 0.24 21.16
N TRP A 68 -4.29 -0.54 21.75
CA TRP A 68 -4.97 -0.15 22.99
C TRP A 68 -3.98 -0.01 24.15
N SER A 69 -3.96 1.18 24.77
CA SER A 69 -2.97 1.55 25.80
C SER A 69 -3.08 0.76 27.10
N ASN A 70 -4.20 0.06 27.32
CA ASN A 70 -4.35 -0.82 28.48
C ASN A 70 -3.57 -2.14 28.32
N ASN A 71 -3.28 -2.53 27.07
CA ASN A 71 -2.49 -3.72 26.75
C ASN A 71 -1.04 -3.37 26.42
N TRP A 72 -0.80 -2.21 25.80
CA TRP A 72 0.49 -1.86 25.22
C TRP A 72 1.07 -0.55 25.75
N LEU A 73 2.35 -0.59 26.09
CA LEU A 73 3.18 0.59 26.33
C LEU A 73 4.10 0.81 25.13
N LEU A 74 4.13 2.03 24.62
CA LEU A 74 5.01 2.40 23.51
C LEU A 74 6.31 2.99 24.03
N THR A 75 7.42 2.42 23.59
CA THR A 75 8.76 2.94 23.87
C THR A 75 9.12 4.00 22.84
N THR A 76 9.77 5.07 23.27
CA THR A 76 10.21 6.17 22.40
C THR A 76 11.69 6.47 22.59
N GLY A 77 12.33 7.03 21.56
CA GLY A 77 13.75 7.38 21.60
C GLY A 77 14.66 6.19 21.27
N THR A 78 15.88 6.23 21.79
CA THR A 78 16.97 5.28 21.47
C THR A 78 17.38 4.39 22.65
N GLN A 79 16.72 4.54 23.80
CA GLN A 79 17.01 3.81 25.03
C GLN A 79 15.87 3.95 26.04
N TYR A 80 15.82 3.05 27.01
CA TYR A 80 15.02 3.25 28.23
C TYR A 80 15.65 4.32 29.13
N PRO A 81 14.86 4.95 30.03
CA PRO A 81 15.42 5.79 31.10
C PRO A 81 16.46 5.00 31.91
N ASN A 82 17.68 5.54 32.00
CA ASN A 82 18.84 4.90 32.64
C ASN A 82 19.27 3.55 32.03
N GLY A 83 18.75 3.19 30.86
CA GLY A 83 19.15 2.00 30.11
C GLY A 83 20.41 2.22 29.27
N PRO A 84 20.96 1.14 28.68
CA PRO A 84 22.07 1.26 27.74
C PRO A 84 21.65 2.06 26.50
N ALA A 85 22.58 2.86 25.98
CA ALA A 85 22.40 3.58 24.72
C ALA A 85 22.10 2.62 23.56
N ASN A 86 21.31 3.07 22.58
CA ASN A 86 20.92 2.28 21.40
C ASN A 86 20.34 0.91 21.78
N PHE A 87 19.50 0.91 22.82
CA PHE A 87 18.91 -0.28 23.45
C PHE A 87 19.91 -1.41 23.79
N GLY A 88 21.21 -1.11 23.85
CA GLY A 88 22.28 -2.09 24.06
C GLY A 88 22.64 -2.93 22.83
N THR A 89 22.02 -2.69 21.67
CA THR A 89 22.20 -3.47 20.43
C THR A 89 22.98 -2.72 19.35
N GLY A 90 23.24 -1.43 19.54
CA GLY A 90 23.89 -0.58 18.53
C GLY A 90 22.96 -0.15 17.40
N GLU A 91 21.65 -0.36 17.56
CA GLU A 91 20.63 0.08 16.62
C GLU A 91 20.53 1.61 16.53
N ILE A 92 20.20 2.14 15.35
CA ILE A 92 20.32 3.58 15.05
C ILE A 92 18.98 4.31 14.91
N GLN A 93 17.86 3.59 14.97
CA GLN A 93 16.52 4.17 14.91
C GLN A 93 16.16 4.90 16.20
N SER A 94 15.30 5.91 16.07
CA SER A 94 14.55 6.47 17.19
C SER A 94 13.11 5.97 17.12
N TYR A 95 12.63 5.30 18.17
CA TYR A 95 11.23 4.87 18.24
C TYR A 95 10.30 6.05 18.51
N THR A 96 9.08 5.99 17.98
CA THR A 96 8.09 7.06 18.08
C THR A 96 6.71 6.50 18.38
N THR A 97 5.78 7.38 18.76
CA THR A 97 4.35 7.10 18.84
C THR A 97 3.59 7.56 17.58
N SER A 98 4.30 7.88 16.50
CA SER A 98 3.67 8.30 15.23
C SER A 98 2.97 7.12 14.58
N THR A 99 1.77 7.34 14.07
CA THR A 99 1.01 6.33 13.30
C THR A 99 1.65 6.00 11.96
N GLN A 100 2.66 6.77 11.54
CA GLN A 100 3.55 6.42 10.43
C GLN A 100 4.52 5.28 10.78
N ASN A 101 4.82 5.09 12.07
CA ASN A 101 5.73 4.05 12.56
C ASN A 101 5.00 2.89 13.24
N ILE A 102 3.89 3.16 13.93
CA ILE A 102 3.12 2.14 14.64
C ILE A 102 1.63 2.45 14.59
N GLY A 103 0.82 1.51 14.10
CA GLY A 103 -0.63 1.67 14.14
C GLY A 103 -1.38 0.44 13.64
N LEU A 104 -2.69 0.45 13.82
CA LEU A 104 -3.59 -0.59 13.31
C LEU A 104 -3.85 -0.37 11.83
N ASP A 105 -4.00 -1.44 11.06
CA ASP A 105 -4.25 -1.35 9.62
C ASP A 105 -5.75 -1.29 9.25
N GLY A 106 -6.65 -1.43 10.23
CA GLY A 106 -8.10 -1.49 9.99
C GLY A 106 -8.63 -2.87 9.64
N SER A 107 -7.76 -3.87 9.50
CA SER A 107 -8.07 -5.24 9.10
C SER A 107 -7.67 -6.29 10.15
N GLY A 108 -7.36 -5.85 11.38
CA GLY A 108 -6.97 -6.73 12.49
C GLY A 108 -5.48 -7.03 12.53
N ASN A 109 -4.63 -6.09 12.13
CA ASN A 109 -3.17 -6.23 12.26
C ASN A 109 -2.53 -4.99 12.89
N LEU A 110 -1.51 -5.24 13.70
CA LEU A 110 -0.54 -4.21 14.10
C LEU A 110 0.49 -4.03 12.99
N LYS A 111 0.62 -2.80 12.51
CA LYS A 111 1.61 -2.39 11.52
C LYS A 111 2.73 -1.61 12.21
N ILE A 112 3.94 -2.17 12.18
CA ILE A 112 5.18 -1.50 12.62
C ILE A 112 6.03 -1.23 11.38
N THR A 113 6.26 0.05 11.09
CA THR A 113 6.89 0.50 9.84
C THR A 113 8.13 1.35 10.11
N PRO A 114 9.33 0.86 9.77
CA PRO A 114 10.52 1.69 9.72
C PRO A 114 10.34 2.81 8.67
N SER A 115 10.74 4.02 9.03
CA SER A 115 10.77 5.16 8.11
C SER A 115 12.11 5.86 8.21
N THR A 116 12.69 6.26 7.08
CA THR A 116 14.01 6.92 7.06
C THR A 116 14.00 8.33 7.65
N GLY A 117 12.85 8.88 8.07
CA GLY A 117 12.79 10.16 8.79
C GLY A 117 13.43 11.33 8.04
N GLY A 118 13.41 11.32 6.70
CA GLY A 118 14.07 12.35 5.90
C GLY A 118 15.60 12.26 5.84
N HIS A 119 16.22 11.23 6.41
CA HIS A 119 17.62 10.88 6.09
C HIS A 119 17.68 10.44 4.63
N ARG A 120 17.89 11.41 3.74
CA ARG A 120 18.36 11.15 2.39
C ARG A 120 19.66 10.39 2.55
N GLY A 121 19.72 9.20 1.97
CA GLY A 121 20.93 8.37 1.97
C GLY A 121 22.14 9.19 1.55
N CYS A 122 23.31 8.79 2.03
CA CYS A 122 24.60 9.37 1.68
C CYS A 122 24.72 9.53 0.15
N GLY A 123 24.47 10.75 -0.34
CA GLY A 123 24.85 11.22 -1.66
C GLY A 123 26.04 12.16 -1.50
N PRO A 124 27.04 12.13 -2.39
CA PRO A 124 28.23 12.94 -2.26
C PRO A 124 27.87 14.43 -2.39
N ARG A 125 28.47 15.24 -1.51
CA ARG A 125 28.45 16.71 -1.59
C ARG A 125 29.36 17.21 -2.70
#